data_AF-C3N807-F1
#
_entry.id   AF-C3N807-F1
#
_cell.length_a   1.000
_cell.length_b   1.000
_cell.length_c   1.000
_cell.angle_alpha   90.00
_cell.angle_beta   90.00
_cell.angle_gamma   90.00
#
_symmetry.space_group_name_H-M   'P 1'
#
loop_
_entity.id
_entity.type
_entity.pdbx_description
1 polymer ?
#
loop_
_entity_poly.entity_id
_entity_poly.type
_entity_poly.pdbx_seq_one_letter_code
_entity_poly.pdbx_strand_id
1 'polypeptide(L)'
;MGRKPVFRQDVSCPSCGSHHVVKCGRPLGRQKFLCRDCGKYFLGDASYHHHSRKLREEALRMYANGMSMRAISRVLNVPLGTVFTWIKRYGRKKHEKLVELWGRAKELVKGKVVAKVVDEMWTYLYKNARAFYKWVFTCYVYTKLGVYLIYSVGDRDESTFLEVKKYLPDEGRWVSDDYNLYFWLKDHTVVSPVNPNESFHSSLRDRLIRFKRATKAVNRSIRTMMYSIALVLWERRLIPEFVA
;
A
#
# COMPACT_ATOMS: atom_id res chain seq x y z
N MET A 1 -26.55 13.61 27.43
CA MET A 1 -27.14 12.31 27.04
C MET A 1 -27.14 12.20 25.52
N GLY A 2 -26.32 11.32 24.94
CA GLY A 2 -26.29 11.11 23.48
C GLY A 2 -27.54 10.39 22.99
N ARG A 3 -28.07 10.79 21.83
CA ARG A 3 -29.15 10.03 21.15
C ARG A 3 -28.69 8.59 20.94
N LYS A 4 -29.51 7.61 21.33
CA LYS A 4 -29.23 6.19 21.09
C LYS A 4 -29.04 5.95 19.57
N PRO A 5 -28.06 5.12 19.17
CA PRO A 5 -27.86 4.78 17.77
C PRO A 5 -29.10 4.08 17.21
N VAL A 6 -29.54 4.50 16.02
CA VAL A 6 -30.73 3.95 15.36
C VAL A 6 -30.27 2.98 14.27
N PHE A 7 -30.64 1.71 14.42
CA PHE A 7 -30.40 0.67 13.41
C PHE A 7 -31.68 0.41 12.64
N ARG A 8 -31.59 0.41 11.32
CA ARG A 8 -32.70 0.17 10.40
C ARG A 8 -32.71 -1.28 9.92
N GLN A 9 -33.84 -1.96 10.02
CA GLN A 9 -33.98 -3.32 9.48
C GLN A 9 -34.26 -3.32 7.96
N ASP A 10 -34.88 -2.24 7.46
CA ASP A 10 -35.32 -2.07 6.07
C ASP A 10 -34.19 -1.71 5.09
N VAL A 11 -33.08 -1.16 5.60
CA VAL A 11 -32.01 -0.60 4.76
C VAL A 11 -30.64 -0.96 5.35
N SER A 12 -29.81 -1.60 4.55
CA SER A 12 -28.40 -1.85 4.88
C SER A 12 -27.49 -0.93 4.05
N CYS A 13 -26.34 -0.55 4.63
CA CYS A 13 -25.37 0.25 3.92
C CYS A 13 -24.74 -0.59 2.81
N PRO A 14 -24.85 -0.18 1.54
CA PRO A 14 -24.24 -0.91 0.42
C PRO A 14 -22.71 -1.05 0.57
N SER A 15 -22.05 -0.09 1.20
CA SER A 15 -20.58 -0.10 1.29
C SER A 15 -19.98 -1.01 2.37
N CYS A 16 -20.72 -1.34 3.42
CA CYS A 16 -20.21 -2.13 4.55
C CYS A 16 -21.21 -3.14 5.15
N GLY A 17 -22.45 -3.20 4.67
CA GLY A 17 -23.50 -4.08 5.18
C GLY A 17 -24.15 -3.61 6.48
N SER A 18 -23.70 -2.51 7.09
CA SER A 18 -24.23 -2.04 8.38
C SER A 18 -25.67 -1.51 8.26
N HIS A 19 -26.48 -1.81 9.27
CA HIS A 19 -27.83 -1.29 9.46
C HIS A 19 -27.86 0.05 10.23
N HIS A 20 -26.71 0.57 10.66
CA HIS A 20 -26.60 1.85 11.36
C HIS A 20 -26.66 3.01 10.34
N VAL A 21 -27.86 3.26 9.82
CA VAL A 21 -28.09 4.20 8.71
C VAL A 21 -29.17 5.22 9.07
N VAL A 22 -28.91 6.49 8.78
CA VAL A 22 -29.83 7.61 9.04
C VAL A 22 -30.24 8.30 7.74
N LYS A 23 -31.50 8.75 7.64
CA LYS A 23 -31.98 9.54 6.50
C LYS A 23 -31.26 10.90 6.47
N CYS A 24 -30.80 11.33 5.30
CA CYS A 24 -30.06 12.58 5.10
C CYS A 24 -30.55 13.31 3.85
N GLY A 25 -31.77 13.85 3.93
CA GLY A 25 -32.40 14.62 2.86
C GLY A 25 -32.91 13.77 1.69
N ARG A 26 -33.45 14.47 0.69
CA ARG A 26 -34.04 13.87 -0.52
C ARG A 26 -33.60 14.62 -1.80
N PRO A 27 -32.35 14.47 -2.25
CA PRO A 27 -31.92 15.07 -3.51
C PRO A 27 -32.76 14.53 -4.67
N LEU A 28 -33.31 15.43 -5.49
CA LEU A 28 -34.12 15.09 -6.67
C LEU A 28 -35.28 14.13 -6.33
N GLY A 29 -35.89 14.27 -5.14
CA GLY A 29 -36.99 13.43 -4.67
C GLY A 29 -36.58 12.05 -4.14
N ARG A 30 -35.32 11.64 -4.31
CA ARG A 30 -34.84 10.30 -3.92
C ARG A 30 -34.31 10.29 -2.50
N GLN A 31 -34.68 9.29 -1.70
CA GLN A 31 -34.25 9.22 -0.31
C GLN A 31 -32.75 8.94 -0.18
N LYS A 32 -32.00 9.89 0.38
CA LYS A 32 -30.57 9.73 0.71
C LYS A 32 -30.41 9.27 2.16
N PHE A 33 -29.42 8.43 2.40
CA PHE A 33 -29.03 7.86 3.68
C PHE A 33 -27.55 8.12 3.94
N LEU A 34 -27.16 8.17 5.21
CA LEU A 34 -25.78 8.20 5.70
C LEU A 34 -25.56 6.97 6.59
N CYS A 35 -24.54 6.17 6.28
CA CYS A 35 -24.09 5.11 7.19
C CYS A 35 -23.19 5.70 8.27
N ARG A 36 -23.56 5.50 9.54
CA ARG A 36 -22.81 5.99 10.69
C ARG A 36 -21.54 5.18 10.97
N ASP A 37 -21.48 3.92 10.54
CA ASP A 37 -20.30 3.08 10.74
C ASP A 37 -19.20 3.33 9.70
N CYS A 38 -19.56 3.59 8.43
CA CYS A 38 -18.57 3.82 7.37
C CYS A 38 -18.52 5.26 6.83
N GLY A 39 -19.40 6.14 7.31
CA GLY A 39 -19.46 7.56 6.94
C GLY A 39 -19.92 7.86 5.51
N LYS A 40 -20.42 6.86 4.78
CA LYS A 40 -20.80 7.02 3.36
C LYS A 40 -22.28 7.32 3.17
N TYR A 41 -22.55 8.17 2.19
CA TYR A 41 -23.89 8.44 1.70
C TYR A 41 -24.31 7.45 0.61
N PHE A 42 -25.59 7.13 0.57
CA PHE A 42 -26.19 6.27 -0.45
C PHE A 42 -27.68 6.62 -0.66
N LEU A 43 -28.28 6.23 -1.78
CA LEU A 43 -29.71 6.42 -2.08
C LEU A 43 -30.46 5.12 -1.81
N GLY A 44 -31.64 5.16 -1.19
CA GLY A 44 -32.37 3.96 -0.78
C GLY A 44 -32.90 3.12 -1.94
N ASP A 45 -33.15 3.77 -3.06
CA ASP A 45 -33.64 3.16 -4.31
C ASP A 45 -32.51 2.88 -5.31
N ALA A 46 -31.25 3.14 -4.94
CA ALA A 46 -30.14 2.84 -5.82
C ALA A 46 -29.87 1.34 -5.81
N SER A 47 -29.94 0.73 -6.99
CA SER A 47 -29.38 -0.60 -7.24
C SER A 47 -27.86 -0.52 -7.15
N TYR A 48 -27.32 -0.86 -5.99
CA TYR A 48 -25.88 -0.97 -5.83
C TYR A 48 -25.44 -2.32 -6.38
N HIS A 49 -24.83 -2.31 -7.57
CA HIS A 49 -24.12 -3.48 -8.08
C HIS A 49 -22.92 -3.78 -7.18
N HIS A 50 -23.14 -4.64 -6.18
CA HIS A 50 -22.10 -5.09 -5.29
C HIS A 50 -21.24 -6.13 -5.98
N HIS A 51 -20.07 -5.69 -6.44
CA HIS A 51 -19.02 -6.63 -6.79
C HIS A 51 -18.61 -7.44 -5.56
N SER A 52 -18.59 -8.76 -5.74
CA SER A 52 -18.27 -9.71 -4.68
C SER A 52 -16.86 -9.47 -4.11
N ARG A 53 -16.63 -9.92 -2.87
CA ARG A 53 -15.28 -9.88 -2.28
C ARG A 53 -14.26 -10.61 -3.17
N LYS A 54 -14.63 -11.78 -3.69
CA LYS A 54 -13.81 -12.60 -4.58
C LYS A 54 -13.35 -11.82 -5.82
N LEU A 55 -14.28 -11.16 -6.52
CA LEU A 55 -13.96 -10.37 -7.72
C LEU A 55 -12.99 -9.21 -7.41
N ARG A 56 -13.16 -8.57 -6.25
CA ARG A 56 -12.25 -7.49 -5.82
C ARG A 56 -10.85 -8.01 -5.49
N GLU A 57 -10.77 -9.14 -4.79
CA GLU A 57 -9.48 -9.77 -4.46
C GLU A 57 -8.75 -10.22 -5.72
N GLU A 58 -9.48 -10.79 -6.67
CA GLU A 58 -8.95 -11.14 -7.99
C GLU A 58 -8.39 -9.92 -8.74
N ALA A 59 -9.13 -8.81 -8.77
CA ALA A 59 -8.64 -7.56 -9.36
C ALA A 59 -7.34 -7.05 -8.70
N LEU A 60 -7.23 -7.15 -7.36
CA LEU A 60 -6.04 -6.74 -6.63
C LEU A 60 -4.84 -7.66 -6.92
N ARG A 61 -5.06 -8.98 -7.00
CA ARG A 61 -4.03 -9.95 -7.38
C ARG A 61 -3.54 -9.72 -8.80
N MET A 62 -4.45 -9.58 -9.76
CA MET A 62 -4.11 -9.25 -11.16
C MET A 62 -3.24 -7.99 -11.23
N TYR A 63 -3.60 -6.95 -10.46
CA TYR A 63 -2.83 -5.71 -10.40
C TYR A 63 -1.43 -5.90 -9.79
N ALA A 64 -1.30 -6.65 -8.69
CA ALA A 64 -0.02 -6.94 -8.04
C ALA A 64 0.86 -7.93 -8.84
N ASN A 65 0.32 -8.54 -9.90
CA ASN A 65 0.98 -9.50 -10.78
C ASN A 65 1.13 -8.97 -12.22
N GLY A 66 1.22 -7.66 -12.44
CA GLY A 66 1.61 -7.11 -13.74
C GLY A 66 0.48 -6.60 -14.62
N MET A 67 -0.79 -6.80 -14.28
CA MET A 67 -1.89 -6.32 -15.12
C MET A 67 -2.17 -4.83 -14.92
N SER A 68 -2.40 -4.12 -16.03
CA SER A 68 -2.83 -2.71 -15.97
C SER A 68 -4.27 -2.60 -15.49
N MET A 69 -4.64 -1.49 -14.85
CA MET A 69 -6.02 -1.23 -14.43
C MET A 69 -7.02 -1.31 -15.60
N ARG A 70 -6.59 -0.90 -16.81
CA ARG A 70 -7.40 -1.00 -18.04
C ARG A 70 -7.57 -2.46 -18.49
N ALA A 71 -6.50 -3.26 -18.41
CA ALA A 71 -6.56 -4.68 -18.72
C ALA A 71 -7.50 -5.42 -17.74
N ILE A 72 -7.38 -5.15 -16.44
CA ILE A 72 -8.25 -5.73 -15.40
C ILE A 72 -9.71 -5.34 -15.65
N SER A 73 -9.95 -4.07 -15.98
CA SER A 73 -11.28 -3.56 -16.31
C SER A 73 -11.93 -4.32 -17.47
N ARG A 74 -11.17 -4.60 -18.54
CA ARG A 74 -11.64 -5.43 -19.67
C ARG A 74 -11.84 -6.89 -19.28
N VAL A 75 -10.87 -7.51 -18.60
CA VAL A 75 -10.91 -8.94 -18.24
C VAL A 75 -12.05 -9.26 -17.29
N LEU A 76 -12.26 -8.42 -16.27
CA LEU A 76 -13.30 -8.63 -15.27
C LEU A 76 -14.65 -8.01 -15.65
N ASN A 77 -14.74 -7.33 -16.80
CA ASN A 77 -15.89 -6.53 -17.22
C ASN A 77 -16.39 -5.57 -16.11
N VAL A 78 -15.44 -4.88 -15.46
CA VAL A 78 -15.70 -3.92 -14.38
C VAL A 78 -15.28 -2.52 -14.86
N PRO A 79 -16.05 -1.45 -14.58
CA PRO A 79 -15.67 -0.11 -14.96
C PRO A 79 -14.27 0.29 -14.44
N LEU A 80 -13.45 0.94 -15.28
CA LEU A 80 -12.08 1.33 -14.92
C LEU A 80 -12.02 2.16 -13.64
N GLY A 81 -12.98 3.08 -13.45
CA GLY A 81 -13.09 3.89 -12.23
C GLY A 81 -13.24 3.03 -10.98
N THR A 82 -14.01 1.95 -11.06
CA THR A 82 -14.21 0.99 -9.96
C THR A 82 -12.91 0.25 -9.63
N VAL A 83 -12.19 -0.25 -10.64
CA VAL A 83 -10.87 -0.89 -10.46
C VAL A 83 -9.87 0.07 -9.79
N PHE A 84 -9.82 1.31 -10.26
CA PHE A 84 -8.99 2.36 -9.66
C PHE A 84 -9.36 2.60 -8.19
N THR A 85 -10.65 2.73 -7.88
CA THR A 85 -11.13 2.90 -6.51
C THR A 85 -10.75 1.73 -5.62
N TRP A 86 -10.82 0.48 -6.11
CA TRP A 86 -10.40 -0.69 -5.35
C TRP A 86 -8.90 -0.64 -5.05
N ILE A 87 -8.05 -0.49 -6.07
CA ILE A 87 -6.59 -0.46 -5.87
C ILE A 87 -6.20 0.66 -4.90
N LYS A 88 -6.77 1.86 -5.05
CA LYS A 88 -6.49 2.97 -4.14
C LYS A 88 -6.97 2.70 -2.71
N ARG A 89 -8.22 2.23 -2.53
CA ARG A 89 -8.82 2.00 -1.21
C ARG A 89 -8.14 0.84 -0.47
N TYR A 90 -7.97 -0.29 -1.13
CA TYR A 90 -7.38 -1.47 -0.52
C TYR A 90 -5.87 -1.34 -0.38
N GLY A 91 -5.19 -0.74 -1.35
CA GLY A 91 -3.76 -0.43 -1.21
C GLY A 91 -3.50 0.53 -0.05
N ARG A 92 -4.37 1.53 0.18
CA ARG A 92 -4.31 2.37 1.40
C ARG A 92 -4.45 1.55 2.68
N LYS A 93 -5.51 0.74 2.79
CA LYS A 93 -5.73 -0.11 3.98
C LYS A 93 -4.57 -1.07 4.24
N LYS A 94 -4.05 -1.68 3.18
CA LYS A 94 -2.91 -2.60 3.23
C LYS A 94 -1.64 -1.87 3.66
N HIS A 95 -1.41 -0.65 3.19
CA HIS A 95 -0.29 0.19 3.64
C HIS A 95 -0.42 0.61 5.10
N GLU A 96 -1.60 1.09 5.54
CA GLU A 96 -1.86 1.44 6.94
C GLU A 96 -1.60 0.23 7.87
N LYS A 97 -2.04 -0.97 7.46
CA LYS A 97 -1.77 -2.20 8.22
C LYS A 97 -0.30 -2.59 8.21
N LEU A 98 0.44 -2.38 7.11
CA LEU A 98 1.89 -2.63 7.08
C LEU A 98 2.62 -1.75 8.08
N VAL A 99 2.29 -0.47 8.13
CA VAL A 99 2.90 0.48 9.06
C VAL A 99 2.66 0.06 10.51
N GLU A 100 1.45 -0.40 10.84
CA GLU A 100 1.14 -0.98 12.15
C GLU A 100 1.99 -2.22 12.45
N LEU A 101 2.10 -3.16 11.49
CA LEU A 101 2.90 -4.37 11.63
C LEU A 101 4.39 -4.06 11.79
N TRP A 102 4.94 -3.09 11.07
CA TRP A 102 6.33 -2.68 11.21
C TRP A 102 6.61 -2.09 12.59
N GLY A 103 5.69 -1.29 13.14
CA GLY A 103 5.80 -0.76 14.51
C GLY A 103 5.84 -1.88 15.56
N ARG A 104 4.96 -2.88 15.44
CA ARG A 104 4.95 -4.06 16.33
C ARG A 104 6.18 -4.95 16.13
N ALA A 105 6.60 -5.15 14.88
CA ALA A 105 7.77 -5.97 14.53
C ALA A 105 9.04 -5.42 15.16
N LYS A 106 9.24 -4.09 15.11
CA LYS A 106 10.40 -3.39 15.70
C LYS A 106 10.66 -3.84 17.14
N GLU A 107 9.62 -3.85 17.98
CA GLU A 107 9.76 -4.26 19.38
C GLU A 107 9.99 -5.77 19.53
N LEU A 108 9.27 -6.59 18.76
CA LEU A 108 9.37 -8.06 18.85
C LEU A 108 10.73 -8.60 18.39
N VAL A 109 11.33 -7.98 17.39
CA VAL A 109 12.61 -8.40 16.80
C VAL A 109 13.82 -7.82 17.54
N LYS A 110 13.61 -7.04 18.61
CA LYS A 110 14.69 -6.49 19.42
C LYS A 110 15.60 -7.61 19.96
N GLY A 111 16.91 -7.46 19.77
CA GLY A 111 17.94 -8.45 20.07
C GLY A 111 17.95 -9.69 19.14
N LYS A 112 17.11 -9.70 18.10
CA LYS A 112 16.95 -10.82 17.15
C LYS A 112 17.24 -10.43 15.70
N VAL A 113 17.61 -9.17 15.45
CA VAL A 113 18.00 -8.68 14.11
C VAL A 113 19.39 -9.19 13.78
N VAL A 114 19.52 -9.86 12.63
CA VAL A 114 20.78 -10.37 12.11
C VAL A 114 21.40 -9.36 11.15
N ALA A 115 20.63 -8.89 10.18
CA ALA A 115 21.11 -7.95 9.16
C ALA A 115 19.97 -7.09 8.61
N LYS A 116 20.32 -5.87 8.19
CA LYS A 116 19.46 -4.93 7.49
C LYS A 116 20.11 -4.61 6.15
N VAL A 117 19.45 -4.99 5.06
CA VAL A 117 19.97 -4.75 3.70
C VAL A 117 19.15 -3.64 3.06
N VAL A 118 19.72 -2.44 2.97
CA VAL A 118 19.08 -1.26 2.40
C VAL A 118 19.58 -0.99 1.00
N ASP A 119 18.68 -0.52 0.15
CA ASP A 119 18.96 -0.07 -1.22
C ASP A 119 17.81 0.85 -1.68
N GLU A 120 18.01 1.53 -2.79
CA GLU A 120 17.02 2.40 -3.39
C GLU A 120 16.85 2.17 -4.89
N MET A 121 15.61 2.33 -5.37
CA MET A 121 15.33 2.42 -6.80
C MET A 121 14.62 3.73 -7.13
N TRP A 122 14.99 4.32 -8.26
CA TRP A 122 14.26 5.46 -8.80
C TRP A 122 12.99 5.00 -9.55
N THR A 123 11.97 5.86 -9.52
CA THR A 123 10.69 5.73 -10.24
C THR A 123 10.18 7.10 -10.66
N TYR A 124 9.11 7.13 -11.46
CA TYR A 124 8.57 8.35 -12.05
C TYR A 124 7.31 8.83 -11.32
N LEU A 125 7.29 10.10 -10.91
CA LEU A 125 6.12 10.84 -10.45
C LEU A 125 5.73 11.89 -11.48
N TYR A 126 4.47 11.91 -11.91
CA TYR A 126 3.96 12.89 -12.86
C TYR A 126 3.03 13.87 -12.17
N LYS A 127 3.39 15.15 -12.19
CA LYS A 127 2.61 16.24 -11.60
C LYS A 127 2.61 17.41 -12.57
N ASN A 128 1.42 17.97 -12.85
CA ASN A 128 1.25 19.13 -13.73
C ASN A 128 1.99 18.99 -15.08
N ALA A 129 1.78 17.87 -15.78
CA ALA A 129 2.40 17.55 -17.07
C ALA A 129 3.95 17.37 -17.06
N ARG A 130 4.59 17.34 -15.89
CA ARG A 130 6.03 17.10 -15.75
C ARG A 130 6.32 15.80 -15.01
N ALA A 131 7.34 15.06 -15.47
CA ALA A 131 7.86 13.89 -14.80
C ALA A 131 9.01 14.30 -13.86
N PHE A 132 8.98 13.78 -12.63
CA PHE A 132 9.99 13.95 -11.61
C PHE A 132 10.45 12.56 -11.16
N TYR A 133 11.73 12.45 -10.80
CA TYR A 133 12.23 11.25 -10.16
C TYR A 133 11.83 11.25 -8.68
N LYS A 134 11.45 10.07 -8.19
CA LYS A 134 11.29 9.77 -6.77
C LYS A 134 11.99 8.45 -6.49
N TRP A 135 12.48 8.30 -5.27
CA TRP A 135 13.20 7.12 -4.83
C TRP A 135 12.33 6.30 -3.90
N VAL A 136 12.38 4.99 -4.11
CA VAL A 136 11.81 3.98 -3.22
C VAL A 136 12.97 3.38 -2.46
N PHE A 137 13.12 3.74 -1.20
CA PHE A 137 14.05 3.08 -0.30
C PHE A 137 13.40 1.79 0.18
N THR A 138 14.14 0.69 0.13
CA THR A 138 13.70 -0.62 0.60
C THR A 138 14.74 -1.19 1.54
N CYS A 139 14.29 -1.74 2.66
CA CYS A 139 15.15 -2.41 3.62
C CYS A 139 14.61 -3.81 3.90
N TYR A 140 15.38 -4.83 3.51
CA TYR A 140 15.17 -6.20 3.98
C TYR A 140 15.69 -6.34 5.40
N VAL A 141 14.83 -6.83 6.29
CA VAL A 141 15.17 -7.08 7.69
C VAL A 141 15.22 -8.58 7.91
N TYR A 142 16.43 -9.10 8.14
CA TYR A 142 16.67 -10.49 8.47
C TYR A 142 16.70 -10.65 9.98
N THR A 143 15.80 -11.47 10.51
CA THR A 143 15.70 -11.73 11.94
C THR A 143 15.60 -13.21 12.23
N LYS A 144 15.84 -13.61 13.48
CA LYS A 144 15.62 -15.00 13.92
C LYS A 144 14.16 -15.45 13.85
N LEU A 145 13.20 -14.51 13.76
CA LEU A 145 11.76 -14.80 13.66
C LEU A 145 11.25 -14.88 12.21
N GLY A 146 12.06 -14.45 11.24
CA GLY A 146 11.68 -14.38 9.84
C GLY A 146 12.23 -13.13 9.14
N VAL A 147 11.86 -12.99 7.86
CA VAL A 147 12.29 -11.90 6.99
C VAL A 147 11.09 -11.06 6.58
N TYR A 148 11.26 -9.74 6.60
CA TYR A 148 10.24 -8.80 6.10
C TYR A 148 10.89 -7.59 5.45
N LEU A 149 10.10 -6.83 4.69
CA LEU A 149 10.58 -5.64 3.99
C LEU A 149 9.88 -4.38 4.51
N ILE A 150 10.66 -3.32 4.72
CA ILE A 150 10.19 -1.97 5.00
C ILE A 150 10.52 -1.07 3.81
N TYR A 151 9.67 -0.11 3.50
CA TYR A 151 9.95 0.85 2.43
C TYR A 151 9.42 2.26 2.74
N SER A 152 10.04 3.25 2.11
CA SER A 152 9.55 4.63 2.01
C SER A 152 9.61 5.11 0.56
N VAL A 153 8.94 6.23 0.26
CA VAL A 153 8.97 6.82 -1.08
C VAL A 153 9.09 8.34 -0.96
N GLY A 154 10.11 8.91 -1.60
CA GLY A 154 10.42 10.34 -1.45
C GLY A 154 11.52 10.81 -2.40
N ASP A 155 12.30 11.78 -1.96
CA ASP A 155 13.49 12.27 -2.66
C ASP A 155 14.71 11.38 -2.34
N ARG A 156 15.80 11.49 -3.11
CA ARG A 156 17.02 10.71 -2.85
C ARG A 156 17.83 11.39 -1.75
N ASP A 157 17.30 11.34 -0.53
CA ASP A 157 17.87 12.03 0.62
C ASP A 157 17.68 11.27 1.93
N GLU A 158 18.40 11.74 2.95
CA GLU A 158 18.38 11.16 4.29
C GLU A 158 16.99 11.23 4.92
N SER A 159 16.24 12.31 4.66
CA SER A 159 14.89 12.48 5.22
C SER A 159 13.96 11.32 4.81
N THR A 160 14.06 10.89 3.55
CA THR A 160 13.28 9.78 3.01
C THR A 160 13.76 8.44 3.57
N PHE A 161 15.07 8.26 3.76
CA PHE A 161 15.63 7.07 4.39
C PHE A 161 15.22 6.94 5.88
N LEU A 162 15.18 8.04 6.63
CA LEU A 162 14.80 8.04 8.05
C LEU A 162 13.37 7.53 8.29
N GLU A 163 12.47 7.68 7.31
CA GLU A 163 11.12 7.09 7.36
C GLU A 163 11.14 5.55 7.38
N VAL A 164 12.14 4.92 6.74
CA VAL A 164 12.39 3.47 6.87
C VAL A 164 13.01 3.18 8.23
N LYS A 165 14.04 3.94 8.62
CA LYS A 165 14.79 3.73 9.86
C LYS A 165 13.91 3.80 11.12
N LYS A 166 12.86 4.62 11.11
CA LYS A 166 11.87 4.74 12.20
C LYS A 166 11.36 3.39 12.72
N TYR A 167 11.19 2.43 11.82
CA TYR A 167 10.63 1.10 12.10
C TYR A 167 11.69 0.00 12.27
N LEU A 168 12.97 0.36 12.32
CA LEU A 168 14.07 -0.57 12.46
C LEU A 168 14.69 -0.47 13.86
N PRO A 169 15.07 -1.60 14.48
CA PRO A 169 15.94 -1.59 15.65
C PRO A 169 17.34 -1.07 15.28
N ASP A 170 18.03 -0.51 16.27
CA ASP A 170 19.38 0.05 16.05
C ASP A 170 20.42 -1.07 15.90
N GLU A 171 20.22 -2.22 16.55
CA GLU A 171 21.09 -3.38 16.46
C GLU A 171 21.03 -4.14 15.13
N GLY A 172 22.04 -4.96 14.87
CA GLY A 172 22.19 -5.74 13.64
C GLY A 172 22.98 -4.97 12.58
N ARG A 173 23.78 -5.69 11.79
CA ARG A 173 24.66 -5.10 10.77
C ARG A 173 23.86 -4.43 9.66
N TRP A 174 24.41 -3.36 9.10
CA TRP A 174 23.86 -2.71 7.91
C TRP A 174 24.61 -3.15 6.67
N VAL A 175 23.88 -3.37 5.58
CA VAL A 175 24.43 -3.73 4.29
C VAL A 175 23.78 -2.85 3.23
N SER A 176 24.59 -2.20 2.40
CA SER A 176 24.12 -1.45 1.22
C SER A 176 25.20 -1.38 0.14
N ASP A 177 24.93 -0.63 -0.90
CA ASP A 177 25.92 -0.16 -1.86
C ASP A 177 26.83 0.94 -1.26
N ASP A 178 27.66 1.54 -2.10
CA ASP A 178 28.59 2.62 -1.77
C ASP A 178 27.95 4.02 -1.75
N TYR A 179 26.61 4.11 -1.66
CA TYR A 179 25.96 5.41 -1.55
C TYR A 179 26.29 6.07 -0.20
N ASN A 180 27.00 7.21 -0.26
CA ASN A 180 27.47 7.99 0.91
C ASN A 180 26.43 8.22 2.01
N LEU A 181 25.14 8.26 1.67
CA LEU A 181 24.05 8.41 2.63
C LEU A 181 24.06 7.31 3.71
N TYR A 182 24.61 6.13 3.43
CA TYR A 182 24.63 5.00 4.36
C TYR A 182 25.87 4.95 5.26
N PHE A 183 26.92 5.74 5.00
CA PHE A 183 28.22 5.60 5.66
C PHE A 183 28.23 5.98 7.15
N TRP A 184 27.22 6.72 7.61
CA TRP A 184 27.05 7.02 9.04
C TRP A 184 26.40 5.87 9.83
N LEU A 185 25.92 4.82 9.16
CA LEU A 185 25.31 3.68 9.81
C LEU A 185 26.37 2.83 10.53
N LYS A 186 26.11 2.53 11.80
CA LYS A 186 26.99 1.69 12.62
C LYS A 186 27.08 0.27 12.05
N ASP A 187 28.28 -0.32 12.04
CA ASP A 187 28.51 -1.70 11.55
C ASP A 187 28.01 -1.89 10.10
N HIS A 188 28.21 -0.87 9.27
CA HIS A 188 27.85 -0.86 7.85
C HIS A 188 28.91 -1.55 7.00
N THR A 189 28.44 -2.40 6.09
CA THR A 189 29.27 -3.10 5.10
C THR A 189 28.76 -2.79 3.71
N VAL A 190 29.67 -2.31 2.86
CA VAL A 190 29.39 -2.12 1.43
C VAL A 190 29.50 -3.47 0.72
N VAL A 191 28.45 -3.86 -0.01
CA VAL A 191 28.44 -5.12 -0.78
C VAL A 191 27.97 -4.84 -2.21
N SER A 192 28.74 -5.34 -3.18
CA SER A 192 28.42 -5.38 -4.61
C SER A 192 28.64 -6.82 -5.12
N PRO A 193 27.84 -7.39 -6.04
CA PRO A 193 26.76 -6.81 -6.85
C PRO A 193 25.41 -7.55 -6.73
N VAL A 194 25.18 -8.33 -5.66
CA VAL A 194 23.95 -9.14 -5.53
C VAL A 194 23.34 -8.95 -4.15
N ASN A 195 22.31 -8.11 -4.10
CA ASN A 195 21.50 -7.91 -2.90
C ASN A 195 20.02 -8.30 -3.18
N PRO A 196 19.23 -8.69 -2.14
CA PRO A 196 17.83 -9.06 -2.31
C PRO A 196 16.93 -7.89 -2.78
N ASN A 197 17.37 -6.64 -2.62
CA ASN A 197 16.67 -5.47 -3.13
C ASN A 197 16.70 -5.42 -4.66
N GLU A 198 17.80 -5.76 -5.33
CA GLU A 198 17.87 -5.76 -6.79
C GLU A 198 16.81 -6.67 -7.43
N SER A 199 16.70 -7.91 -6.91
CA SER A 199 15.66 -8.85 -7.33
C SER A 199 14.26 -8.32 -7.03
N PHE A 200 14.07 -7.67 -5.87
CA PHE A 200 12.80 -7.05 -5.52
C PHE A 200 12.43 -5.87 -6.41
N HIS A 201 13.38 -4.98 -6.71
CA HIS A 201 13.21 -3.82 -7.57
C HIS A 201 12.90 -4.23 -9.01
N SER A 202 13.62 -5.24 -9.52
CA SER A 202 13.31 -5.87 -10.80
C SER A 202 11.87 -6.41 -10.80
N SER A 203 11.52 -7.18 -9.76
CA SER A 203 10.16 -7.70 -9.60
C SER A 203 9.10 -6.59 -9.47
N LEU A 204 9.39 -5.48 -8.81
CA LEU A 204 8.48 -4.33 -8.71
C LEU A 204 8.25 -3.70 -10.08
N ARG A 205 9.32 -3.53 -10.89
CA ARG A 205 9.19 -3.06 -12.27
C ARG A 205 8.33 -4.02 -13.07
N ASP A 206 8.50 -5.33 -12.94
CA ASP A 206 7.70 -6.31 -13.66
C ASP A 206 6.21 -6.31 -13.29
N ARG A 207 5.94 -6.28 -11.99
CA ARG A 207 4.59 -6.37 -11.41
C ARG A 207 3.80 -5.07 -11.48
N LEU A 208 4.47 -3.93 -11.35
CA LEU A 208 3.82 -2.63 -11.35
C LEU A 208 4.17 -1.90 -12.64
N ILE A 209 3.27 -1.96 -13.63
CA ILE A 209 3.45 -1.27 -14.93
C ILE A 209 3.81 0.22 -14.74
N ARG A 210 3.30 0.86 -13.69
CA ARG A 210 3.59 2.26 -13.32
C ARG A 210 5.03 2.53 -12.91
N PHE A 211 5.82 1.51 -12.62
CA PHE A 211 7.24 1.62 -12.31
C PHE A 211 8.12 1.26 -13.53
N LYS A 212 7.54 0.70 -14.61
CA LYS A 212 8.28 0.41 -15.86
C LYS A 212 8.65 1.67 -16.63
N ARG A 213 7.69 2.58 -16.82
CA ARG A 213 7.89 3.80 -17.62
C ARG A 213 6.86 4.87 -17.27
N ALA A 214 7.28 6.13 -17.24
CA ALA A 214 6.41 7.29 -16.97
C ALA A 214 5.16 7.34 -17.87
N THR A 215 5.30 6.95 -19.13
CA THR A 215 4.24 7.05 -20.15
C THR A 215 3.25 5.88 -20.16
N LYS A 216 3.59 4.72 -19.58
CA LYS A 216 2.72 3.53 -19.61
C LYS A 216 1.59 3.59 -18.59
N ALA A 217 1.92 3.94 -17.34
CA ALA A 217 0.94 4.15 -16.29
C ALA A 217 1.46 5.20 -15.31
N VAL A 218 0.73 6.31 -15.23
CA VAL A 218 1.20 7.52 -14.57
C VAL A 218 0.99 7.45 -13.05
N ASN A 219 2.05 7.63 -12.26
CA ASN A 219 1.92 7.93 -10.84
C ASN A 219 1.60 9.41 -10.66
N ARG A 220 0.42 9.74 -10.13
CA ARG A 220 0.03 11.14 -9.86
C ARG A 220 0.28 11.59 -8.41
N SER A 221 0.68 10.67 -7.54
CA SER A 221 1.01 10.98 -6.13
C SER A 221 1.92 9.92 -5.54
N ILE A 222 2.75 10.32 -4.58
CA ILE A 222 3.60 9.42 -3.78
C ILE A 222 2.74 8.36 -3.07
N ARG A 223 1.60 8.77 -2.48
CA ARG A 223 0.65 7.84 -1.84
C ARG A 223 0.24 6.69 -2.76
N THR A 224 0.05 6.96 -4.05
CA THR A 224 -0.35 5.95 -5.03
C THR A 224 0.77 4.94 -5.31
N MET A 225 2.03 5.37 -5.26
CA MET A 225 3.19 4.49 -5.31
C MET A 225 3.23 3.62 -4.05
N MET A 226 3.12 4.24 -2.87
CA MET A 226 3.13 3.54 -1.59
C MET A 226 2.05 2.45 -1.54
N TYR A 227 0.82 2.77 -1.91
CA TYR A 227 -0.29 1.81 -1.92
C TYR A 227 -0.06 0.64 -2.89
N SER A 228 0.65 0.88 -3.99
CA SER A 228 0.95 -0.16 -4.97
C SER A 228 2.01 -1.12 -4.47
N ILE A 229 3.08 -0.58 -3.87
CA ILE A 229 4.14 -1.38 -3.24
C ILE A 229 3.55 -2.22 -2.12
N ALA A 230 2.67 -1.63 -1.28
CA ALA A 230 1.98 -2.37 -0.23
C ALA A 230 1.23 -3.59 -0.78
N LEU A 231 0.46 -3.43 -1.86
CA LEU A 231 -0.24 -4.57 -2.48
C LEU A 231 0.73 -5.68 -2.93
N VAL A 232 1.89 -5.32 -3.49
CA VAL A 232 2.92 -6.29 -3.88
C VAL A 232 3.54 -6.99 -2.66
N LEU A 233 3.84 -6.27 -1.57
CA LEU A 233 4.40 -6.89 -0.37
C LEU A 233 3.44 -7.91 0.26
N TRP A 234 2.15 -7.58 0.33
CA TRP A 234 1.12 -8.50 0.80
C TRP A 234 0.98 -9.73 -0.11
N GLU A 235 1.02 -9.55 -1.43
CA GLU A 235 0.96 -10.66 -2.38
C GLU A 235 2.20 -11.57 -2.29
N ARG A 236 3.39 -10.98 -2.07
CA ARG A 236 4.66 -11.70 -1.95
C ARG A 236 4.95 -12.23 -0.55
N ARG A 237 4.06 -12.00 0.43
CA ARG A 237 4.29 -12.33 1.85
C ARG A 237 5.59 -11.75 2.42
N LEU A 238 6.02 -10.59 1.90
CA LEU A 238 7.18 -9.85 2.41
C LEU A 238 6.76 -8.91 3.55
N ILE A 239 6.02 -9.47 4.51
CA ILE A 239 5.42 -8.76 5.63
C ILE A 239 5.84 -9.46 6.94
N PRO A 240 5.79 -8.78 8.11
CA PRO A 240 6.08 -9.42 9.39
C PRO A 240 5.01 -10.46 9.80
N GLU A 241 5.01 -11.65 9.22
CA GLU A 241 3.98 -12.68 9.47
C GLU A 241 3.98 -13.19 10.91
N PHE A 242 5.14 -13.18 11.59
CA PHE A 242 5.31 -13.57 12.99
C PHE A 242 4.69 -12.59 14.01
N VAL A 243 4.12 -11.47 13.54
CA VAL A 243 3.44 -10.48 14.38
C VAL A 243 1.95 -10.82 14.56
N ALA A 244 1.45 -11.88 13.91
CA ALA A 244 0.06 -12.29 13.91
C ALA A 244 -0.54 -12.42 15.33
#